data_AF-A0A662GC27-F1
#
_entry.id   AF-A0A662GC27-F1
#
_cell.length_a   1.000
_cell.length_b   1.000
_cell.length_c   1.000
_cell.angle_alpha   90.00
_cell.angle_beta   90.00
_cell.angle_gamma   90.00
#
_symmetry.space_group_name_H-M   'P 1'
#
loop_
_entity.id
_entity.type
_entity.pdbx_description
1 polymer ?
#
loop_
_entity_poly.entity_id
_entity_poly.type
_entity_poly.pdbx_seq_one_letter_code
_entity_poly.pdbx_strand_id
1 'polypeptide(L)' 'EVVLRPGEQYTIPPNTPHWFQAGDRGAIVSEFSSWSVDEKDVFTDPCIKRIPVVVD' A
#
# COMPACT_ATOMS: atom_id res chain seq x y z
N GLU A 1 6.87 10.60 -7.20
CA GLU A 1 7.49 9.27 -7.13
C GLU A 1 8.72 9.34 -6.23
N VAL A 2 8.93 8.32 -5.38
CA VAL A 2 10.12 8.17 -4.53
C VAL A 2 10.64 6.76 -4.77
N VAL A 3 11.90 6.61 -5.16
CA VAL A 3 12.53 5.30 -5.38
C VAL A 3 13.15 4.83 -4.08
N LEU A 4 12.77 3.64 -3.62
CA LEU A 4 13.35 3.00 -2.44
C LEU A 4 14.24 1.82 -2.85
N ARG A 5 15.51 1.91 -2.52
CA ARG A 5 16.49 0.83 -2.62
C ARG A 5 16.53 0.00 -1.33
N PRO A 6 17.07 -1.23 -1.36
CA PRO A 6 17.20 -2.04 -0.16
C PRO A 6 17.87 -1.29 1.00
N GLY A 7 17.23 -1.27 2.16
CA GLY A 7 17.69 -0.56 3.36
C GLY A 7 17.24 0.90 3.49
N GLU A 8 16.66 1.48 2.43
CA GLU A 8 16.05 2.82 2.50
C GLU A 8 14.64 2.74 3.08
N GLN A 9 14.23 3.80 3.77
CA GLN A 9 12.94 3.92 4.42
C GLN A 9 12.27 5.24 4.03
N TYR A 10 10.94 5.22 3.96
CA TYR A 10 10.13 6.41 3.81
C TYR A 10 8.90 6.35 4.72
N THR A 11 8.59 7.46 5.39
CA THR A 11 7.40 7.59 6.24
C THR A 11 6.33 8.36 5.49
N ILE A 12 5.17 7.73 5.30
CA ILE A 12 4.02 8.34 4.65
C ILE A 12 3.20 9.08 5.73
N PRO A 13 2.93 10.40 5.57
CA PRO A 13 2.10 11.13 6.51
C PRO A 13 0.65 10.63 6.52
N PRO A 14 -0.09 10.78 7.64
CA PRO A 14 -1.50 10.44 7.71
C PRO A 14 -2.33 11.09 6.59
N ASN A 15 -3.38 10.41 6.15
CA ASN A 15 -4.33 10.90 5.12
C ASN A 15 -3.67 11.36 3.80
N THR A 16 -2.53 10.77 3.45
CA THR A 16 -1.83 11.06 2.19
C THR A 16 -2.07 9.92 1.19
N PRO A 17 -2.66 10.17 0.00
CA PRO A 17 -2.77 9.15 -1.04
C PRO A 17 -1.40 8.61 -1.46
N HIS A 18 -1.26 7.29 -1.53
CA HIS A 18 -0.01 6.63 -1.91
C HIS A 18 -0.29 5.28 -2.59
N TRP A 19 0.61 4.87 -3.46
CA TRP A 19 0.63 3.55 -4.11
C TRP A 19 2.10 3.21 -4.40
N PHE A 20 2.39 1.93 -4.60
CA PHE A 20 3.73 1.50 -4.97
C PHE A 20 3.67 0.40 -6.03
N GLN A 21 4.76 0.30 -6.78
CA GLN A 21 4.98 -0.75 -7.77
C GLN A 21 6.40 -1.27 -7.60
N ALA A 22 6.54 -2.60 -7.58
CA ALA A 22 7.86 -3.23 -7.53
C ALA A 22 8.57 -3.15 -8.88
N GLY A 23 9.90 -3.31 -8.86
CA GLY A 23 10.69 -3.48 -10.07
C GLY A 23 10.48 -4.85 -10.74
N ASP A 24 11.24 -5.07 -11.80
CA ASP A 24 11.25 -6.31 -12.61
C ASP A 24 11.47 -7.60 -11.81
N ARG A 25 12.22 -7.53 -10.71
CA ARG A 25 12.52 -8.66 -9.82
C ARG A 25 11.66 -8.72 -8.57
N GLY A 26 10.59 -7.92 -8.49
CA GLY A 26 9.77 -7.81 -7.29
C GLY A 26 10.43 -6.99 -6.17
N ALA A 27 9.78 -6.96 -5.00
CA ALA A 27 10.26 -6.25 -3.81
C ALA A 27 9.73 -6.92 -2.53
N ILE A 28 10.51 -6.81 -1.45
CA ILE A 28 10.07 -7.11 -0.08
C ILE A 28 9.98 -5.78 0.66
N VAL A 29 8.83 -5.51 1.27
CA VAL A 29 8.56 -4.27 2.00
C VAL A 29 8.10 -4.63 3.41
N SER A 30 8.65 -3.98 4.42
CA SER A 30 8.18 -4.06 5.80
C SER A 30 7.41 -2.79 6.13
N GLU A 31 6.17 -2.95 6.60
CA GLU A 31 5.36 -1.84 7.09
C GLU A 31 5.50 -1.72 8.61
N PHE A 32 5.74 -0.50 9.09
CA PHE A 32 5.64 -0.13 10.49
C PHE A 32 4.67 1.04 10.59
N SER A 33 3.54 0.82 11.25
CA SER A 33 2.47 1.81 11.37
C SER A 33 1.99 1.92 12.81
N SER A 34 1.12 2.90 13.06
CA SER A 34 0.27 2.87 14.25
C SER A 34 -0.75 1.73 14.14
N TRP A 35 -1.85 1.78 14.88
CA TRP A 35 -2.92 0.80 14.71
C TRP A 35 -3.49 0.84 13.27
N SER A 36 -3.46 -0.31 12.59
CA SER A 36 -4.00 -0.47 11.23
C SER A 36 -5.45 -0.99 11.27
N VAL A 37 -6.30 -0.44 10.39
CA VAL A 37 -7.73 -0.81 10.24
C VAL A 37 -8.06 -0.81 8.76
N ASP A 38 -7.85 -1.95 8.11
CA ASP A 38 -7.99 -2.12 6.66
C ASP A 38 -9.40 -1.74 6.14
N GLU A 39 -10.45 -1.94 6.94
CA GLU A 39 -11.83 -1.62 6.53
C GLU A 39 -12.10 -0.12 6.36
N LYS A 40 -11.18 0.73 6.85
CA LYS A 40 -11.27 2.19 6.74
C LYS A 40 -10.40 2.77 5.63
N ASP A 41 -9.68 1.93 4.89
CA ASP A 41 -8.88 2.38 3.74
C ASP A 41 -9.78 2.99 2.66
N VAL A 42 -9.40 4.18 2.19
CA VAL A 42 -10.10 4.89 1.12
C VAL A 42 -9.30 4.74 -0.18
N PHE A 43 -9.87 4.01 -1.13
CA PHE A 43 -9.32 3.91 -2.49
C PHE A 43 -9.78 5.10 -3.33
N THR A 44 -8.86 5.66 -4.12
CA THR A 44 -9.19 6.74 -5.07
C THR A 44 -10.07 6.25 -6.21
N ASP A 45 -9.94 4.98 -6.59
CA ASP A 45 -10.86 4.31 -7.51
C ASP A 45 -12.06 3.75 -6.73
N PRO A 46 -13.29 4.25 -6.96
CA PRO A 46 -14.48 3.81 -6.23
C PRO A 46 -14.93 2.39 -6.58
N CYS A 47 -14.36 1.79 -7.63
CA CYS A 47 -14.70 0.43 -8.05
C CYS A 47 -13.92 -0.65 -7.28
N ILE A 48 -12.85 -0.27 -6.56
CA ILE A 48 -12.01 -1.22 -5.83
C ILE A 48 -12.74 -1.72 -4.58
N LYS A 49 -12.78 -3.05 -4.43
CA LYS A 49 -13.19 -3.73 -3.19
C LYS A 49 -11.96 -4.29 -2.50
N ARG A 50 -11.73 -3.91 -1.24
CA ARG A 50 -10.59 -4.37 -0.41
C ARG A 50 -10.53 -5.90 -0.32
N ILE A 51 -11.69 -6.53 -0.12
CA ILE A 51 -11.84 -7.97 0.03
C ILE A 51 -12.28 -8.58 -1.31
N PRO A 52 -11.57 -9.60 -1.82
CA PRO A 52 -11.98 -10.32 -3.02
C PRO A 52 -13.35 -10.98 -2.88
N VAL A 53 -14.15 -10.94 -3.94
CA VAL A 53 -15.39 -11.74 -4.04
C VAL A 53 -15.06 -13.00 -4.83
N VAL A 54 -15.16 -14.15 -4.18
CA VAL A 54 -15.02 -15.46 -4.83
C VAL A 54 -16.40 -15.97 -5.21
N VAL A 55 -16.57 -16.39 -6.47
CA VAL A 55 -17.78 -17.03 -6.98
C VAL A 55 -17.43 -18.48 -7.36
N ASP A 56 -18.40 -19.39 -7.20
CA ASP A 56 -18.27 -20.80 -7.57
C ASP A 56 -18.19 -21.02 -9.08
#